data_AF-A0A3D4FLL9-F1
#
_entry.id   AF-A0A3D4FLL9-F1
#
_cell.length_a   1.000
_cell.length_b   1.000
_cell.length_c   1.000
_cell.angle_alpha   90.00
_cell.angle_beta   90.00
_cell.angle_gamma   90.00
#
_symmetry.space_group_name_H-M   'P 1'
#
loop_
_entity.id
_entity.type
_entity.pdbx_description
1 polymer ?
#
loop_
_entity_poly.entity_id
_entity_poly.type
_entity_poly.pdbx_seq_one_letter_code
_entity_poly.pdbx_strand_id
1 'polypeptide(L)'
;KHLDNATLTYGKMMFEEEIGAIRQLSGDVISHLTNTVCFLNHSYFKLGVKHYLEGMLAMECVPKYFEQYFNGVMYAASVLDIKETTTKLIKTVKDLYDEIAEETLKKVIPTKDNFKGTYEEIWSNWKNKIQYAADHKDIFLAFSSGVSCQNFYDLMHKEHGTSSINLMKHFQANDLKSFANAFEEAMQLYKEDYDKLQLQVLTYDSIDAFRKDYT
;
A
#
# COMPACT_ATOMS: atom_id res chain seq x y z
N LYS A 1 -11.09 7.79 7.51
CA LYS A 1 -11.92 7.29 8.64
C LYS A 1 -12.93 6.22 8.21
N HIS A 2 -13.90 6.50 7.33
CA HIS A 2 -14.89 5.49 6.94
C HIS A 2 -14.27 4.33 6.15
N LEU A 3 -13.34 4.61 5.23
CA LEU A 3 -12.60 3.56 4.52
C LEU A 3 -11.72 2.71 5.46
N ASP A 4 -11.09 3.33 6.46
CA ASP A 4 -10.31 2.60 7.47
C ASP A 4 -11.19 1.67 8.30
N ASN A 5 -12.36 2.16 8.72
CA ASN A 5 -13.35 1.34 9.42
C ASN A 5 -13.86 0.19 8.54
N ALA A 6 -14.13 0.45 7.25
CA ALA A 6 -14.51 -0.60 6.29
C ALA A 6 -13.41 -1.67 6.20
N THR A 7 -12.14 -1.25 6.12
CA THR A 7 -10.99 -2.15 6.03
C THR A 7 -10.82 -2.99 7.31
N LEU A 8 -10.97 -2.37 8.48
CA LEU A 8 -10.92 -3.08 9.76
C LEU A 8 -12.06 -4.11 9.89
N THR A 9 -13.29 -3.72 9.56
CA THR A 9 -14.46 -4.60 9.62
C THR A 9 -14.36 -5.73 8.60
N TYR A 10 -13.88 -5.44 7.39
CA TYR A 10 -13.55 -6.44 6.38
C TYR A 10 -12.51 -7.44 6.90
N GLY A 11 -11.44 -6.95 7.54
CA GLY A 11 -10.44 -7.82 8.19
C GLY A 11 -11.06 -8.77 9.21
N LYS A 12 -11.95 -8.27 10.07
CA LYS A 12 -12.70 -9.11 11.03
C LYS A 12 -13.56 -10.16 10.33
N MET A 13 -14.29 -9.77 9.28
CA MET A 13 -15.13 -10.66 8.48
C MET A 13 -14.31 -11.82 7.86
N MET A 14 -13.07 -11.57 7.45
CA MET A 14 -12.23 -12.60 6.84
C MET A 14 -11.85 -13.73 7.81
N PHE A 15 -11.84 -13.47 9.12
CA PHE A 15 -11.58 -14.48 10.16
C PHE A 15 -12.84 -15.22 10.64
N GLU A 16 -14.03 -14.75 10.26
CA GLU A 16 -15.28 -15.40 10.63
C GLU A 16 -15.62 -16.55 9.70
N GLU A 17 -16.32 -17.55 10.23
CA GLU A 17 -16.80 -18.73 9.47
C GLU A 17 -18.32 -18.94 9.60
N GLU A 18 -18.97 -18.25 10.54
CA GLU A 18 -20.42 -18.32 10.73
C GLU A 18 -21.14 -17.36 9.76
N ILE A 19 -22.11 -17.88 9.01
CA ILE A 19 -22.74 -17.14 7.90
C ILE A 19 -23.54 -15.92 8.37
N GLY A 20 -24.19 -15.98 9.54
CA GLY A 20 -24.90 -14.86 10.15
C GLY A 20 -23.95 -13.71 10.51
N ALA A 21 -22.86 -14.01 11.20
CA ALA A 21 -21.81 -13.06 11.57
C ALA A 21 -21.16 -12.43 10.33
N ILE A 22 -20.86 -13.22 9.31
CA ILE A 22 -20.30 -12.73 8.04
C ILE A 22 -21.27 -11.80 7.33
N ARG A 23 -22.57 -12.16 7.27
CA ARG A 23 -23.59 -11.29 6.68
C ARG A 23 -23.68 -9.97 7.41
N GLN A 24 -23.69 -9.99 8.74
CA GLN A 24 -23.70 -8.77 9.56
C GLN A 24 -22.47 -7.90 9.26
N LEU A 25 -21.27 -8.46 9.34
CA LEU A 25 -20.02 -7.72 9.09
C LEU A 25 -19.94 -7.21 7.65
N SER A 26 -20.43 -7.96 6.67
CA SER A 26 -20.50 -7.52 5.28
C SER A 26 -21.44 -6.32 5.11
N GLY A 27 -22.56 -6.29 5.83
CA GLY A 27 -23.46 -5.14 5.91
C GLY A 27 -22.79 -3.91 6.55
N ASP A 28 -22.01 -4.11 7.61
CA ASP A 28 -21.22 -3.04 8.24
C ASP A 28 -20.14 -2.49 7.30
N VAL A 29 -19.46 -3.36 6.54
CA VAL A 29 -18.54 -2.95 5.47
C VAL A 29 -19.28 -2.09 4.44
N ILE A 30 -20.41 -2.57 3.92
CA ILE A 30 -21.25 -1.81 2.97
C ILE A 30 -21.59 -0.43 3.53
N SER A 31 -22.04 -0.35 4.78
CA SER A 31 -22.39 0.92 5.43
C SER A 31 -21.20 1.90 5.46
N HIS A 32 -20.01 1.42 5.82
CA HIS A 32 -18.80 2.24 5.83
C HIS A 32 -18.37 2.68 4.42
N LEU A 33 -18.47 1.79 3.43
CA LEU A 33 -18.15 2.11 2.04
C LEU A 33 -19.13 3.12 1.44
N THR A 34 -20.42 2.96 1.73
CA THR A 34 -21.46 3.92 1.37
C THR A 34 -21.16 5.31 1.91
N ASN A 35 -20.79 5.41 3.20
CA ASN A 35 -20.36 6.69 3.77
C ASN A 35 -19.11 7.21 3.04
N THR A 36 -18.11 6.36 2.76
CA THR A 36 -16.90 6.78 2.03
C THR A 36 -17.25 7.44 0.70
N VAL A 37 -18.12 6.83 -0.11
CA VAL A 37 -18.56 7.38 -1.40
C VAL A 37 -19.32 8.69 -1.24
N CYS A 38 -20.21 8.81 -0.23
CA CYS A 38 -20.87 10.08 0.08
C CYS A 38 -19.88 11.21 0.37
N PHE A 39 -18.85 10.93 1.16
CA PHE A 39 -17.81 11.91 1.48
C PHE A 39 -17.02 12.32 0.24
N LEU A 40 -16.65 11.38 -0.63
CA LEU A 40 -15.97 11.68 -1.89
C LEU A 40 -16.80 12.58 -2.82
N ASN A 41 -18.13 12.47 -2.74
CA ASN A 41 -19.06 13.29 -3.51
C ASN A 41 -19.50 14.58 -2.78
N HIS A 42 -18.99 14.84 -1.57
CA HIS A 42 -19.45 15.93 -0.70
C HIS A 42 -20.99 16.00 -0.55
N SER A 43 -21.66 14.85 -0.56
CA SER A 43 -23.10 14.75 -0.67
C SER A 43 -23.67 13.60 0.16
N TYR A 44 -24.88 13.77 0.66
CA TYR A 44 -25.59 12.76 1.45
C TYR A 44 -26.95 12.43 0.83
N PHE A 45 -27.47 11.26 1.20
CA PHE A 45 -28.78 10.81 0.75
C PHE A 45 -29.89 11.76 1.19
N LYS A 46 -30.78 12.07 0.23
CA LYS A 46 -31.99 12.86 0.47
C LYS A 46 -33.23 11.98 0.74
N LEU A 47 -33.12 10.68 0.46
CA LEU A 47 -34.19 9.70 0.57
C LEU A 47 -33.84 8.64 1.63
N GLY A 48 -34.85 7.91 2.10
CA GLY A 48 -34.66 6.82 3.08
C GLY A 48 -33.91 5.61 2.53
N VAL A 49 -33.60 4.68 3.43
CA VAL A 49 -32.75 3.49 3.19
C VAL A 49 -33.11 2.66 1.96
N LYS A 50 -34.39 2.64 1.58
CA LYS A 50 -34.91 1.96 0.39
C LYS A 50 -34.25 2.45 -0.92
N HIS A 51 -33.91 3.72 -1.00
CA HIS A 51 -33.39 4.39 -2.21
C HIS A 51 -31.91 4.73 -2.09
N TYR A 52 -31.19 4.17 -1.12
CA TYR A 52 -29.77 4.46 -0.91
C TYR A 52 -28.92 4.07 -2.10
N LEU A 53 -29.09 2.86 -2.64
CA LEU A 53 -28.32 2.42 -3.80
C LEU A 53 -28.61 3.31 -5.03
N GLU A 54 -29.88 3.56 -5.34
CA GLU A 54 -30.28 4.49 -6.42
C GLU A 54 -29.66 5.88 -6.24
N GLY A 55 -29.70 6.41 -5.02
CA GLY A 55 -29.11 7.70 -4.67
C GLY A 55 -27.58 7.72 -4.81
N MET A 56 -26.89 6.61 -4.52
CA MET A 56 -25.44 6.48 -4.72
C MET A 56 -25.09 6.47 -6.20
N LEU A 57 -25.82 5.70 -7.00
CA LEU A 57 -25.54 5.54 -8.43
C LEU A 57 -25.81 6.81 -9.24
N ALA A 58 -26.59 7.74 -8.68
CA ALA A 58 -26.83 9.07 -9.26
C ALA A 58 -25.77 10.12 -8.88
N MET A 59 -24.77 9.77 -8.07
CA MET A 59 -23.68 10.67 -7.72
C MET A 59 -22.66 10.81 -8.86
N GLU A 60 -21.78 11.81 -8.77
CA GLU A 60 -20.76 12.08 -9.79
C GLU A 60 -19.64 11.03 -9.74
N CYS A 61 -19.11 10.77 -8.55
CA CYS A 61 -18.03 9.83 -8.30
C CYS A 61 -18.61 8.50 -7.80
N VAL A 62 -18.84 7.54 -8.71
CA VAL A 62 -19.33 6.21 -8.38
C VAL A 62 -18.26 5.16 -8.67
N PRO A 63 -17.95 4.25 -7.73
CA PRO A 63 -16.98 3.20 -7.98
C PRO A 63 -17.37 2.30 -9.16
N LYS A 64 -16.38 1.82 -9.91
CA LYS A 64 -16.62 0.90 -11.03
C LYS A 64 -17.33 -0.36 -10.53
N TYR A 65 -18.35 -0.80 -11.27
CA TYR A 65 -19.15 -2.00 -10.96
C TYR A 65 -19.79 -1.98 -9.55
N PHE A 66 -19.98 -0.80 -8.94
CA PHE A 66 -20.46 -0.69 -7.56
C PHE A 66 -21.80 -1.39 -7.34
N GLU A 67 -22.79 -1.14 -8.21
CA GLU A 67 -24.11 -1.79 -8.12
C GLU A 67 -24.01 -3.31 -8.18
N GLN A 68 -23.22 -3.83 -9.12
CA GLN A 68 -23.04 -5.26 -9.31
C GLN A 68 -22.48 -5.92 -8.05
N TYR A 69 -21.41 -5.36 -7.47
CA TYR A 69 -20.80 -5.93 -6.29
C TYR A 69 -21.64 -5.71 -5.03
N PHE A 70 -22.30 -4.56 -4.90
CA PHE A 70 -23.23 -4.28 -3.81
C PHE A 70 -24.36 -5.32 -3.78
N ASN A 71 -25.02 -5.53 -4.92
CA ASN A 71 -26.07 -6.53 -5.06
C ASN A 71 -25.51 -7.95 -4.87
N GLY A 72 -24.32 -8.23 -5.40
CA GLY A 72 -23.68 -9.53 -5.26
C GLY A 72 -23.45 -9.94 -3.79
N VAL A 73 -23.08 -9.00 -2.90
CA VAL A 73 -22.99 -9.29 -1.45
C VAL A 73 -24.34 -9.71 -0.89
N MET A 74 -25.42 -9.04 -1.28
CA MET A 74 -26.78 -9.32 -0.77
C MET A 74 -27.32 -10.67 -1.25
N TYR A 75 -27.00 -11.07 -2.49
CA TYR A 75 -27.47 -12.32 -3.09
C TYR A 75 -26.54 -13.51 -2.86
N ALA A 76 -25.34 -13.29 -2.31
CA ALA A 76 -24.38 -14.36 -2.04
C ALA A 76 -24.94 -15.40 -1.04
N ALA A 77 -24.86 -16.66 -1.43
CA ALA A 77 -25.44 -17.78 -0.68
C ALA A 77 -24.44 -18.48 0.25
N SER A 78 -23.14 -18.33 0.00
CA SER A 78 -22.08 -18.98 0.76
C SER A 78 -21.13 -17.99 1.42
N VAL A 79 -20.43 -18.47 2.45
CA VAL A 79 -19.35 -17.73 3.13
C VAL A 79 -18.30 -17.24 2.14
N LEU A 80 -17.86 -18.11 1.23
CA LEU A 80 -16.86 -17.79 0.22
C LEU A 80 -17.36 -16.69 -0.72
N ASP A 81 -18.57 -16.80 -1.23
CA ASP A 81 -19.15 -15.81 -2.16
C ASP A 81 -19.29 -14.44 -1.51
N ILE A 82 -19.69 -14.38 -0.24
CA ILE A 82 -19.77 -13.12 0.51
C ILE A 82 -18.38 -12.51 0.63
N LYS A 83 -17.39 -13.27 1.14
CA LYS A 83 -16.01 -12.80 1.31
C LYS A 83 -15.43 -12.29 -0.02
N GLU A 84 -15.56 -13.06 -1.10
CA GLU A 84 -15.06 -12.66 -2.43
C GLU A 84 -15.75 -11.42 -2.98
N THR A 85 -17.07 -11.34 -2.86
CA THR A 85 -17.81 -10.21 -3.43
C THR A 85 -17.61 -8.94 -2.62
N THR A 86 -17.58 -9.03 -1.29
CA THR A 86 -17.20 -7.91 -0.43
C THR A 86 -15.76 -7.47 -0.69
N THR A 87 -14.83 -8.39 -0.98
CA THR A 87 -13.46 -8.07 -1.40
C THR A 87 -13.44 -7.23 -2.68
N LYS A 88 -14.26 -7.59 -3.68
CA LYS A 88 -14.37 -6.83 -4.94
C LYS A 88 -14.94 -5.43 -4.67
N LEU A 89 -15.98 -5.34 -3.83
CA LEU A 89 -16.62 -4.06 -3.49
C LEU A 89 -15.67 -3.10 -2.76
N ILE A 90 -14.95 -3.55 -1.72
CA ILE A 90 -14.01 -2.69 -0.99
C ILE A 90 -12.86 -2.23 -1.88
N LYS A 91 -12.38 -3.09 -2.78
CA LYS A 91 -11.33 -2.75 -3.75
C LYS A 91 -11.77 -1.61 -4.66
N THR A 92 -12.95 -1.69 -5.28
CA THR A 92 -13.36 -0.63 -6.22
C THR A 92 -13.59 0.72 -5.54
N VAL A 93 -14.08 0.72 -4.30
CA VAL A 93 -14.20 1.96 -3.51
C VAL A 93 -12.82 2.50 -3.12
N LYS A 94 -11.88 1.63 -2.75
CA LYS A 94 -10.50 2.04 -2.44
C LYS A 94 -9.82 2.61 -3.69
N ASP A 95 -9.98 1.99 -4.85
CA ASP A 95 -9.40 2.47 -6.10
C ASP A 95 -9.91 3.87 -6.45
N LEU A 96 -11.21 4.12 -6.31
CA LEU A 96 -11.79 5.46 -6.49
C LEU A 96 -11.25 6.47 -5.47
N TYR A 97 -11.11 6.05 -4.21
CA TYR A 97 -10.54 6.90 -3.16
C TYR A 97 -9.11 7.31 -3.49
N ASP A 98 -8.28 6.36 -3.93
CA ASP A 98 -6.88 6.61 -4.29
C ASP A 98 -6.78 7.50 -5.52
N GLU A 99 -7.61 7.28 -6.55
CA GLU A 99 -7.69 8.14 -7.75
C GLU A 99 -7.98 9.60 -7.38
N ILE A 100 -9.00 9.85 -6.56
CA ILE A 100 -9.34 11.20 -6.09
C ILE A 100 -8.23 11.76 -5.20
N ALA A 101 -7.60 10.94 -4.35
CA ALA A 101 -6.50 11.38 -3.50
C ALA A 101 -5.28 11.80 -4.34
N GLU A 102 -4.94 11.08 -5.41
CA GLU A 102 -3.85 11.44 -6.32
C GLU A 102 -4.09 12.78 -7.04
N GLU A 103 -5.34 13.09 -7.39
CA GLU A 103 -5.71 14.35 -8.03
C GLU A 103 -5.75 15.54 -7.05
N THR A 104 -6.13 15.30 -5.79
CA THR A 104 -6.41 16.36 -4.82
C THR A 104 -5.25 16.64 -3.87
N LEU A 105 -4.40 15.65 -3.58
CA LEU A 105 -3.25 15.82 -2.70
C LEU A 105 -2.09 16.48 -3.45
N LYS A 106 -1.47 17.48 -2.82
CA LYS A 106 -0.26 18.09 -3.35
C LYS A 106 0.85 17.05 -3.36
N LYS A 107 1.45 16.83 -4.53
CA LYS A 107 2.66 16.01 -4.67
C LYS A 107 3.76 16.59 -3.78
N VAL A 108 4.32 15.75 -2.93
CA VAL A 108 5.50 16.13 -2.15
C VAL A 108 6.68 16.23 -3.09
N ILE A 109 7.45 17.30 -2.96
CA ILE A 109 8.63 17.54 -3.80
C ILE A 109 9.87 17.16 -2.98
N PRO A 110 10.72 16.25 -3.49
CA PRO A 110 11.99 15.92 -2.87
C PRO A 110 12.86 17.15 -2.62
N THR A 111 13.48 17.23 -1.42
CA THR A 111 14.47 18.24 -1.08
C THR A 111 15.79 17.56 -0.71
N LYS A 112 16.91 18.29 -0.86
CA LYS A 112 18.23 17.80 -0.46
C LYS A 112 18.26 17.38 1.01
N ASP A 113 17.67 18.18 1.89
CA ASP A 113 17.71 17.95 3.33
C ASP A 113 16.97 16.68 3.75
N ASN A 114 15.82 16.38 3.13
CA ASN A 114 15.03 15.19 3.46
C ASN A 114 15.60 13.91 2.85
N PHE A 115 16.46 14.01 1.83
CA PHE A 115 17.05 12.84 1.17
C PHE A 115 18.45 12.51 1.66
N LYS A 116 19.21 13.51 2.13
CA LYS A 116 20.61 13.33 2.54
C LYS A 116 20.74 12.19 3.57
N GLY A 117 21.58 11.20 3.27
CA GLY A 117 21.84 10.05 4.15
C GLY A 117 20.93 8.83 3.92
N THR A 118 19.80 8.97 3.21
CA THR A 118 18.83 7.88 3.04
C THR A 118 19.29 6.76 2.10
N TYR A 119 20.14 7.04 1.12
CA TYR A 119 20.79 6.00 0.30
C TYR A 119 21.76 5.17 1.15
N GLU A 120 22.52 5.84 2.02
CA GLU A 120 23.45 5.21 2.95
C GLU A 120 22.70 4.35 3.98
N GLU A 121 21.51 4.78 4.42
CA GLU A 121 20.61 3.95 5.23
C GLU A 121 20.21 2.67 4.49
N ILE A 122 19.88 2.76 3.19
CA ILE A 122 19.54 1.57 2.39
C ILE A 122 20.71 0.59 2.35
N TRP A 123 21.89 1.11 2.03
CA TRP A 123 23.11 0.35 1.95
C TRP A 123 23.44 -0.35 3.29
N SER A 124 23.47 0.41 4.38
CA SER A 124 23.86 -0.07 5.70
C SER A 124 22.87 -1.08 6.27
N ASN A 125 21.57 -0.81 6.13
CA ASN A 125 20.55 -1.62 6.78
C ASN A 125 20.21 -2.91 6.04
N TRP A 126 20.27 -2.94 4.69
CA TRP A 126 19.67 -4.05 3.94
C TRP A 126 20.59 -4.71 2.91
N LYS A 127 21.50 -3.97 2.24
CA LYS A 127 22.31 -4.51 1.13
C LYS A 127 23.06 -5.79 1.50
N ASN A 128 23.88 -5.73 2.54
CA ASN A 128 24.68 -6.89 2.95
C ASN A 128 23.80 -8.03 3.51
N LYS A 129 22.64 -7.72 4.11
CA LYS A 129 21.72 -8.74 4.65
C LYS A 129 21.05 -9.52 3.52
N ILE A 130 20.60 -8.82 2.48
CA ILE A 130 19.95 -9.45 1.32
C ILE A 130 20.96 -10.28 0.52
N GLN A 131 22.17 -9.77 0.30
CA GLN A 131 23.23 -10.52 -0.36
C GLN A 131 23.60 -11.78 0.45
N TYR A 132 23.84 -11.62 1.75
CA TYR A 132 24.13 -12.75 2.64
C TYR A 132 23.01 -13.79 2.62
N ALA A 133 21.74 -13.35 2.66
CA ALA A 133 20.60 -14.23 2.61
C ALA A 133 20.54 -15.04 1.30
N ALA A 134 20.85 -14.41 0.17
CA ALA A 134 20.90 -15.09 -1.12
C ALA A 134 22.02 -16.14 -1.20
N ASP A 135 23.21 -15.82 -0.68
CA ASP A 135 24.37 -16.73 -0.69
C ASP A 135 24.15 -17.96 0.22
N HIS A 136 23.42 -17.78 1.32
CA HIS A 136 23.17 -18.82 2.33
C HIS A 136 21.80 -19.48 2.22
N LYS A 137 20.98 -19.10 1.22
CA LYS A 137 19.61 -19.57 1.05
C LYS A 137 18.71 -19.30 2.27
N ASP A 138 18.95 -18.20 2.98
CA ASP A 138 18.17 -17.79 4.14
C ASP A 138 16.91 -17.03 3.69
N ILE A 139 15.83 -17.78 3.49
CA ILE A 139 14.54 -17.26 3.03
C ILE A 139 13.98 -16.24 4.02
N PHE A 140 14.10 -16.49 5.33
CA PHE A 140 13.52 -15.62 6.35
C PHE A 140 14.26 -14.28 6.40
N LEU A 141 15.59 -14.30 6.36
CA LEU A 141 16.38 -13.06 6.34
C LEU A 141 16.13 -12.26 5.05
N ALA A 142 16.05 -12.93 3.89
CA ALA A 142 15.73 -12.26 2.63
C ALA A 142 14.35 -11.60 2.68
N PHE A 143 13.32 -12.34 3.11
CA PHE A 143 11.96 -11.84 3.19
C PHE A 143 11.83 -10.69 4.19
N SER A 144 12.34 -10.86 5.42
CA SER A 144 12.24 -9.84 6.46
C SER A 144 13.02 -8.56 6.13
N SER A 145 14.23 -8.69 5.56
CA SER A 145 15.02 -7.54 5.09
C SER A 145 14.34 -6.84 3.92
N GLY A 146 13.78 -7.61 2.98
CA GLY A 146 13.01 -7.10 1.85
C GLY A 146 11.79 -6.29 2.28
N VAL A 147 10.97 -6.83 3.20
CA VAL A 147 9.80 -6.13 3.76
C VAL A 147 10.22 -4.85 4.48
N SER A 148 11.28 -4.91 5.30
CA SER A 148 11.79 -3.73 6.00
C SER A 148 12.25 -2.64 5.03
N CYS A 149 12.92 -3.00 3.93
CA CYS A 149 13.35 -2.04 2.92
C CYS A 149 12.17 -1.51 2.09
N GLN A 150 11.18 -2.35 1.79
CA GLN A 150 9.97 -1.93 1.09
C GLN A 150 9.22 -0.86 1.88
N ASN A 151 9.06 -1.06 3.19
CA ASN A 151 8.44 -0.06 4.06
C ASN A 151 9.20 1.27 4.03
N PHE A 152 10.53 1.23 3.92
CA PHE A 152 11.35 2.43 3.75
C PHE A 152 11.08 3.11 2.41
N TYR A 153 11.07 2.37 1.31
CA TYR A 153 10.73 2.94 -0.01
C TYR A 153 9.33 3.56 -0.03
N ASP A 154 8.34 2.89 0.57
CA ASP A 154 6.97 3.39 0.65
C ASP A 154 6.88 4.68 1.48
N LEU A 155 7.63 4.75 2.59
CA LEU A 155 7.76 5.96 3.41
C LEU A 155 8.38 7.11 2.61
N MET A 156 9.52 6.87 1.95
CA MET A 156 10.22 7.87 1.16
C MET A 156 9.37 8.37 -0.02
N HIS A 157 8.62 7.48 -0.67
CA HIS A 157 7.69 7.85 -1.73
C HIS A 157 6.57 8.75 -1.21
N LYS A 158 5.93 8.34 -0.12
CA LYS A 158 4.77 9.04 0.44
C LYS A 158 5.13 10.37 1.08
N GLU A 159 6.20 10.41 1.87
CA GLU A 159 6.53 11.58 2.71
C GLU A 159 7.55 12.51 2.07
N HIS A 160 8.28 12.04 1.05
CA HIS A 160 9.36 12.81 0.43
C HIS A 160 9.29 12.82 -1.11
N GLY A 161 8.35 12.11 -1.73
CA GLY A 161 8.09 12.20 -3.15
C GLY A 161 9.12 11.50 -4.04
N THR A 162 9.83 10.47 -3.55
CA THR A 162 10.68 9.62 -4.40
C THR A 162 9.86 8.94 -5.50
N SER A 163 10.56 8.35 -6.46
CA SER A 163 9.99 7.33 -7.33
C SER A 163 9.42 6.17 -6.49
N SER A 164 8.29 5.62 -6.92
CA SER A 164 7.69 4.43 -6.30
C SER A 164 8.50 3.20 -6.68
N ILE A 165 8.90 2.40 -5.69
CA ILE A 165 9.71 1.20 -5.87
C ILE A 165 8.95 0.04 -5.23
N ASN A 166 8.65 -1.00 -6.01
CA ASN A 166 8.05 -2.24 -5.49
C ASN A 166 9.07 -3.36 -5.61
N LEU A 167 9.91 -3.49 -4.59
CA LEU A 167 10.91 -4.54 -4.44
C LEU A 167 10.24 -5.89 -4.21
N MET A 168 9.21 -5.94 -3.36
CA MET A 168 8.62 -7.21 -2.92
C MET A 168 7.94 -8.02 -4.03
N LYS A 169 7.56 -7.39 -5.14
CA LYS A 169 7.06 -8.12 -6.33
C LYS A 169 8.07 -9.12 -6.91
N HIS A 170 9.36 -8.94 -6.61
CA HIS A 170 10.45 -9.79 -7.09
C HIS A 170 10.83 -10.91 -6.12
N PHE A 171 10.24 -10.96 -4.92
CA PHE A 171 10.59 -11.99 -3.94
C PHE A 171 10.11 -13.37 -4.40
N GLN A 172 11.05 -14.31 -4.48
CA GLN A 172 10.78 -15.71 -4.76
C GLN A 172 11.59 -16.57 -3.79
N ALA A 173 10.90 -17.34 -2.94
CA ALA A 173 11.56 -18.14 -1.90
C ALA A 173 12.54 -19.19 -2.46
N ASN A 174 12.32 -19.64 -3.69
CA ASN A 174 13.17 -20.58 -4.41
C ASN A 174 14.27 -19.90 -5.27
N ASP A 175 14.27 -18.57 -5.38
CA ASP A 175 15.26 -17.82 -6.16
C ASP A 175 15.66 -16.49 -5.47
N LEU A 176 16.42 -16.62 -4.39
CA LEU A 176 16.92 -15.46 -3.64
C LEU A 176 18.01 -14.69 -4.40
N LYS A 177 18.65 -15.29 -5.40
CA LYS A 177 19.66 -14.59 -6.21
C LYS A 177 19.01 -13.55 -7.10
N SER A 178 17.91 -13.90 -7.77
CA SER A 178 17.12 -12.93 -8.53
C SER A 178 16.56 -11.83 -7.63
N PHE A 179 16.17 -12.16 -6.39
CA PHE A 179 15.74 -11.15 -5.43
C PHE A 179 16.87 -10.18 -5.03
N ALA A 180 18.08 -10.67 -4.79
CA ALA A 180 19.24 -9.81 -4.52
C ALA A 180 19.60 -8.90 -5.71
N ASN A 181 19.51 -9.41 -6.94
CA ASN A 181 19.70 -8.57 -8.14
C ASN A 181 18.62 -7.48 -8.26
N ALA A 182 17.35 -7.83 -8.02
CA ALA A 182 16.25 -6.86 -8.01
C ALA A 182 16.43 -5.79 -6.93
N PHE A 183 17.05 -6.14 -5.79
CA PHE A 183 17.41 -5.19 -4.75
C PHE A 183 18.48 -4.19 -5.23
N GLU A 184 19.52 -4.65 -5.92
CA GLU A 184 20.54 -3.75 -6.50
C GLU A 184 19.93 -2.83 -7.56
N GLU A 185 19.02 -3.33 -8.40
CA GLU A 185 18.25 -2.51 -9.36
C GLU A 185 17.40 -1.45 -8.65
N ALA A 186 16.74 -1.82 -7.55
CA ALA A 186 15.97 -0.91 -6.72
C ALA A 186 16.84 0.18 -6.08
N MET A 187 18.04 -0.17 -5.59
CA MET A 187 19.01 0.82 -5.10
C MET A 187 19.42 1.79 -6.20
N GLN A 188 19.67 1.29 -7.41
CA GLN A 188 20.05 2.14 -8.54
C GLN A 188 18.92 3.10 -8.93
N LEU A 189 17.67 2.64 -8.96
CA LEU A 189 16.51 3.49 -9.22
C LEU A 189 16.35 4.57 -8.14
N TYR A 190 16.54 4.22 -6.87
CA TYR A 190 16.53 5.20 -5.78
C TYR A 190 17.65 6.23 -5.92
N LYS A 191 18.84 5.79 -6.36
CA LYS A 191 19.99 6.67 -6.61
C LYS A 191 19.71 7.71 -7.70
N GLU A 192 18.88 7.40 -8.70
CA GLU A 192 18.50 8.37 -9.73
C GLU A 192 17.82 9.61 -9.12
N ASP A 193 17.03 9.46 -8.06
CA ASP A 193 16.41 10.59 -7.37
C ASP A 193 17.42 11.40 -6.55
N TYR A 194 18.43 10.73 -5.98
CA TYR A 194 19.61 11.37 -5.37
C TYR A 194 20.36 12.23 -6.39
N ASP A 195 20.60 11.69 -7.58
CA ASP A 195 21.35 12.35 -8.64
C ASP A 195 20.59 13.57 -9.19
N LYS A 196 19.26 13.48 -9.34
CA LYS A 196 18.39 14.63 -9.69
C LYS A 196 18.51 15.76 -8.68
N LEU A 197 18.67 15.42 -7.40
CA LEU A 197 18.89 16.38 -6.33
C LEU A 197 20.35 16.82 -6.18
N GLN A 198 21.27 16.33 -7.02
CA GLN A 198 22.71 16.60 -6.92
C GLN A 198 23.29 16.24 -5.55
N LEU A 199 22.77 15.18 -4.92
CA LEU A 199 23.34 14.61 -3.71
C LEU A 199 24.48 13.67 -4.08
N GLN A 200 25.56 13.69 -3.31
CA GLN A 200 26.63 12.73 -3.44
C GLN A 200 26.43 11.61 -2.43
N VAL A 201 26.56 10.37 -2.91
CA VAL A 201 26.62 9.21 -2.03
C VAL A 201 27.93 9.28 -1.25
N LEU A 202 27.84 9.22 0.06
CA LEU A 202 28.99 9.22 0.95
C LEU A 202 29.56 7.81 1.06
N THR A 203 30.84 7.68 0.74
CA THR A 203 31.60 6.44 0.88
C THR A 203 32.85 6.72 1.70
N TYR A 204 33.19 5.81 2.61
CA TYR A 204 34.35 5.94 3.47
C TYR A 204 35.26 4.74 3.27
N ASP A 205 36.55 5.00 3.06
CA ASP A 205 37.56 3.95 2.85
C ASP A 205 37.90 3.19 4.15
N SER A 206 37.53 3.73 5.31
CA SER A 206 37.75 3.11 6.61
C SER A 206 36.75 3.57 7.67
N ILE A 207 36.60 2.79 8.75
CA ILE A 207 35.80 3.16 9.92
C ILE A 207 36.34 4.46 10.56
N ASP A 208 37.65 4.69 10.54
CA ASP A 208 38.24 5.90 11.11
C ASP A 208 37.93 7.14 10.25
N ALA A 209 37.89 7.00 8.93
CA ALA A 209 37.43 8.06 8.03
C ALA A 209 35.96 8.42 8.28
N PHE A 210 35.11 7.41 8.46
CA PHE A 210 33.70 7.60 8.86
C PHE A 210 33.57 8.33 10.20
N ARG A 211 34.30 7.88 11.24
CA ARG A 211 34.28 8.50 12.56
C ARG A 211 34.68 9.97 12.54
N LYS A 212 35.71 10.32 11.77
CA LYS A 212 36.22 11.69 11.67
C LYS A 212 35.22 12.65 11.04
N ASP A 213 34.40 12.18 10.10
CA ASP A 213 33.36 12.99 9.46
C ASP A 213 32.07 13.06 10.31
N TYR A 214 31.83 12.03 11.13
CA TYR A 214 30.68 11.96 12.04
C TYR A 214 30.82 12.82 13.31
N THR A 215 32.03 13.28 13.64
CA THR A 215 32.35 14.02 14.89
C THR A 215 32.64 15.49 14.61
#